data_AF-A0A1I2Q601-F1
#
_entry.id   AF-A0A1I2Q601-F1
#
_cell.length_a   1.000
_cell.length_b   1.000
_cell.length_c   1.000
_cell.angle_alpha   90.00
_cell.angle_beta   90.00
_cell.angle_gamma   90.00
#
_symmetry.space_group_name_H-M   'P 1'
#
loop_
_entity.id
_entity.type
_entity.pdbx_description
1 polymer ?
#
loop_
_entity_poly.entity_id
_entity_poly.type
_entity_poly.pdbx_seq_one_letter_code
_entity_poly.pdbx_strand_id
1 'polypeptide(L)' 'MNDMPKMLITLGGILVVIGLLWQFVGKLPGDIFIKKGNTTFYFPIVTCILVSVVLSLIFYVIGKFK' A
#
# COMPACT_ATOMS: atom_id res chain seq x y z
N MET A 1 12.76 -15.11 -20.80
CA MET A 1 14.12 -14.87 -20.26
C MET A 1 14.41 -13.39 -19.98
N ASN A 2 13.40 -12.50 -19.98
CA ASN A 2 13.50 -11.12 -19.51
C ASN A 2 12.66 -10.89 -18.24
N ASP A 3 12.29 -11.97 -17.57
CA ASP A 3 11.26 -11.98 -16.53
C ASP A 3 11.86 -11.65 -15.15
N MET A 4 13.12 -12.03 -14.91
CA MET A 4 13.84 -11.76 -13.65
C MET A 4 14.07 -10.25 -13.40
N PRO A 5 14.58 -9.46 -14.36
CA PRO A 5 14.75 -8.03 -14.18
C PRO A 5 13.41 -7.32 -13.95
N LYS A 6 12.37 -7.68 -14.71
CA LYS A 6 11.01 -7.15 -14.54
C LYS A 6 10.43 -7.50 -13.17
N MET A 7 10.61 -8.74 -12.73
CA MET A 7 10.15 -9.21 -11.42
C MET A 7 10.85 -8.44 -10.30
N LEU A 8 12.18 -8.28 -10.35
CA LEU A 8 12.96 -7.52 -9.36
C LEU A 8 12.54 -6.05 -9.29
N ILE A 9 12.34 -5.39 -10.44
CA ILE A 9 11.89 -4.00 -10.49
C ILE A 9 10.48 -3.86 -9.92
N THR A 10 9.58 -4.79 -10.25
CA THR A 10 8.20 -4.77 -9.74
C THR A 10 8.16 -4.98 -8.23
N LEU A 11 8.95 -5.92 -7.71
CA LEU A 11 9.02 -6.25 -6.29
C LEU A 11 9.67 -5.10 -5.49
N GLY A 12 10.72 -4.47 -6.03
CA GLY A 12 11.31 -3.26 -5.47
C GLY A 12 10.33 -2.08 -5.42
N GLY A 13 9.54 -1.87 -6.48
CA GLY A 13 8.48 -0.85 -6.49
C GLY A 13 7.42 -1.09 -5.41
N ILE A 14 6.97 -2.34 -5.25
CA ILE A 14 6.03 -2.73 -4.20
C ILE A 14 6.61 -2.44 -2.79
N LEU A 15 7.88 -2.78 -2.56
CA LEU A 15 8.53 -2.52 -1.26
C LEU A 15 8.65 -1.03 -0.94
N VAL A 16 8.94 -0.18 -1.92
CA VAL A 16 8.97 1.29 -1.73
C VAL A 16 7.58 1.83 -1.39
N VAL A 17 6.53 1.35 -2.07
CA VAL A 17 5.15 1.72 -1.76
C VAL A 17 4.79 1.30 -0.33
N ILE A 18 5.14 0.07 0.06
CA ILE A 18 4.91 -0.43 1.42
C ILE A 18 5.68 0.41 2.45
N GLY A 19 6.94 0.76 2.18
CA GLY A 19 7.77 1.59 3.05
C GLY A 19 7.23 3.02 3.23
N LEU A 20 6.74 3.63 2.15
CA LEU A 20 6.06 4.93 2.20
C LEU A 20 4.75 4.86 2.99
N LEU A 21 3.95 3.81 2.76
CA LEU A 21 2.73 3.57 3.55
C LEU A 21 3.05 3.34 5.02
N TRP A 22 4.18 2.69 5.34
CA TRP A 22 4.61 2.43 6.72
C TRP A 22 4.94 3.71 7.49
N GLN A 23 5.42 4.78 6.84
CA GLN A 23 5.57 6.10 7.48
C GLN A 23 4.24 6.72 7.89
N PHE A 24 3.16 6.33 7.22
CA PHE A 24 1.84 6.89 7.39
C PHE A 24 0.96 6.05 8.35
N VAL A 25 1.32 4.80 8.61
CA VAL A 25 0.69 3.96 9.64
C VAL A 25 0.89 4.60 11.02
N GLY A 26 -0.20 5.07 11.63
CA GLY A 26 -0.24 5.57 13.00
C GLY A 26 -0.12 7.09 13.20
N LYS A 27 -0.02 7.90 12.14
CA LYS A 27 0.07 9.38 12.25
C LYS A 27 -0.84 10.18 11.30
N LEU A 28 -1.72 9.56 10.51
CA LEU A 28 -2.67 10.32 9.71
C LEU A 28 -3.95 10.66 10.49
N PRO A 29 -4.38 11.93 10.48
CA PRO A 29 -5.75 12.27 10.84
C PRO A 29 -6.68 11.67 9.78
N GLY A 30 -7.34 10.55 10.11
CA GLY A 30 -8.18 9.80 9.18
C GLY A 30 -8.21 8.28 9.44
N ASP A 31 -7.18 7.72 10.08
CA ASP A 31 -7.24 6.36 10.61
C ASP A 31 -8.13 6.36 11.86
N ILE A 32 -9.08 5.43 11.92
CA ILE A 32 -9.99 5.33 13.06
C ILE A 32 -9.17 4.87 14.25
N PHE A 33 -8.78 5.84 15.09
CA PHE A 33 -8.03 5.62 16.31
C PHE A 33 -9.00 5.78 17.48
N ILE A 34 -9.72 4.71 17.81
CA ILE A 34 -10.63 4.72 18.96
C ILE A 34 -9.82 4.24 20.16
N LYS A 35 -9.41 5.20 21.00
CA LYS A 35 -8.88 4.92 22.34
C LYS A 35 -10.02 4.97 23.34
N LYS A 36 -10.37 3.82 23.92
CA LYS A 36 -11.32 3.71 25.04
C LYS A 36 -10.63 3.00 26.20
N GLY A 37 -10.20 3.77 27.20
CA GLY A 37 -9.46 3.23 28.36
C GLY A 37 -8.15 2.54 27.96
N ASN A 38 -8.00 1.25 28.32
CA ASN A 38 -6.83 0.42 28.01
C ASN A 38 -6.86 -0.22 26.61
N THR A 39 -7.94 -0.05 25.84
CA THR A 39 -8.10 -0.67 24.53
C THR A 39 -7.93 0.37 23.43
N THR A 40 -7.01 0.09 22.51
CA THR A 40 -6.75 0.92 21.33
C THR A 40 -7.21 0.14 20.09
N PHE A 41 -8.23 0.63 19.41
CA PHE A 41 -8.67 0.07 18.12
C PHE A 41 -8.12 0.95 17.00
N TYR A 42 -7.32 0.35 16.13
CA TYR A 42 -6.69 1.00 14.97
C TYR A 42 -7.29 0.41 13.70
N PHE A 43 -7.95 1.24 12.89
CA PHE A 43 -8.48 0.82 11.59
C PHE A 43 -7.94 1.70 10.45
N PRO A 44 -6.95 1.21 9.68
CA PRO A 44 -6.25 1.97 8.66
C PRO A 44 -6.99 2.01 7.31
N ILE A 45 -8.15 2.66 7.26
CA ILE A 45 -9.00 2.75 6.06
C ILE A 45 -8.24 3.38 4.89
N VAL A 46 -7.55 4.49 5.15
CA VAL A 46 -6.85 5.27 4.12
C VAL A 46 -5.75 4.42 3.48
N THR A 47 -5.04 3.64 4.29
CA THR A 47 -3.99 2.72 3.82
C THR A 47 -4.56 1.65 2.90
N CYS A 48 -5.70 1.04 3.26
CA CYS A 48 -6.36 0.02 2.42
C CYS A 48 -6.82 0.58 1.07
N ILE A 49 -7.39 1.80 1.04
CA ILE A 49 -7.81 2.46 -0.20
C ILE A 49 -6.59 2.75 -1.09
N LEU A 50 -5.52 3.28 -0.51
CA LEU A 50 -4.33 3.66 -1.26
C LEU A 50 -3.64 2.43 -1.88
N VAL A 51 -3.52 1.34 -1.11
CA VAL A 51 -3.04 0.04 -1.62
C VAL A 51 -3.91 -0.44 -2.78
N SER A 52 -5.24 -0.40 -2.63
CA SER A 52 -6.17 -0.83 -3.68
C SER A 52 -6.01 -0.03 -4.97
N VAL A 53 -5.89 1.29 -4.89
CA VAL A 53 -5.69 2.17 -6.05
C VAL A 53 -4.35 1.88 -6.73
N VAL A 54 -3.28 1.72 -5.96
CA VAL A 54 -1.94 1.42 -6.51
C VAL A 54 -1.93 0.07 -7.23
N LEU A 55 -2.45 -1.00 -6.60
CA LEU A 55 -2.56 -2.30 -7.25
C LEU A 55 -3.43 -2.24 -8.52
N SER A 56 -4.55 -1.52 -8.46
CA SER A 56 -5.42 -1.32 -9.62
C SER A 56 -4.69 -0.61 -10.76
N LEU A 57 -3.89 0.41 -10.46
CA LEU A 57 -3.07 1.12 -11.45
C LEU A 57 -1.99 0.21 -12.04
N ILE A 58 -1.32 -0.59 -11.21
CA ILE A 58 -0.33 -1.56 -11.66
C ILE A 58 -0.96 -2.58 -12.62
N PHE A 59 -2.10 -3.18 -12.26
CA PHE A 59 -2.80 -4.12 -13.13
C PHE A 59 -3.35 -3.45 -14.39
N TYR A 60 -3.82 -2.22 -14.31
CA TYR A 60 -4.28 -1.45 -15.47
C TYR A 60 -3.13 -1.22 -16.45
N VAL A 61 -1.97 -0.80 -15.97
CA VAL A 61 -0.79 -0.54 -16.81
C VAL A 61 -0.27 -1.85 -17.41
N ILE A 62 -0.10 -2.91 -16.60
CA ILE A 62 0.34 -4.23 -17.10
C ILE A 62 -0.65 -4.79 -18.13
N GLY A 63 -1.95 -4.67 -17.88
CA GLY A 63 -2.99 -5.12 -18.80
C GLY A 63 -3.06 -4.33 -20.10
N LYS A 64 -2.70 -3.05 -20.08
CA LYS A 64 -2.68 -2.18 -21.27
C LYS A 64 -1.42 -2.36 -22.13
N PHE A 65 -0.35 -2.91 -21.58
CA PHE A 65 0.90 -3.22 -22.29
C PHE A 65 0.94 -4.64 -22.89
N LYS A 66 -0.22 -5.31 -22.96
CA LYS A 66 -0.41 -6.56 -23.70
C LYS A 66 -1.01 -6.30 -25.07
#